data_AF-A0AAN8KHS3-F1
#
_entry.id   AF-A0AAN8KHS3-F1
#
_cell.length_a   1.000
_cell.length_b   1.000
_cell.length_c   1.000
_cell.angle_alpha   90.00
_cell.angle_beta   90.00
_cell.angle_gamma   90.00
#
_symmetry.space_group_name_H-M   'P 1'
#
loop_
_entity.id
_entity.type
_entity.pdbx_description
1 polymer ?
#
loop_
_entity_poly.entity_id
_entity_poly.type
_entity_poly.pdbx_seq_one_letter_code
_entity_poly.pdbx_strand_id
1 'polypeptide(L)'
;MIYMIKLTVCVLTPGVTMDFSKQRKENITMATLTIILLVSTAFALGDCTIRPKTPCERARDAMINSPPTAYIPTCDCKGQYTPEQCWGSTGSCWCVTCNGQKIKGTETPPGTAHTNCATLICS
;
A
#
# COMPACT_ATOMS: atom_id res chain seq x y z
N MET A 1 -40.48 -1.36 5.14
CA MET A 1 -39.75 -0.86 3.96
C MET A 1 -38.28 -0.72 4.30
N ILE A 2 -37.45 -1.34 3.47
CA ILE A 2 -36.04 -1.68 3.69
C ILE A 2 -35.20 -0.44 3.35
N TYR A 3 -34.48 0.14 4.31
CA TYR A 3 -33.47 1.16 4.00
C TYR A 3 -32.14 0.44 3.71
N MET A 4 -31.89 0.19 2.43
CA MET A 4 -30.59 -0.21 1.90
C MET A 4 -29.70 1.04 1.78
N ILE A 5 -28.99 1.44 2.84
CA ILE A 5 -27.82 2.31 2.65
C ILE A 5 -26.66 1.37 2.32
N LYS A 6 -26.57 1.07 1.03
CA LYS A 6 -25.44 0.36 0.42
C LYS A 6 -24.32 1.39 0.28
N LEU A 7 -23.62 1.69 1.38
CA LEU A 7 -22.37 2.44 1.31
C LEU A 7 -21.29 1.45 0.89
N THR A 8 -21.18 1.29 -0.43
CA THR A 8 -20.07 0.62 -1.11
C THR A 8 -18.81 1.45 -0.85
N VAL A 9 -18.17 1.26 0.31
CA VAL A 9 -16.78 1.65 0.47
C VAL A 9 -15.97 0.41 0.10
N CYS A 10 -15.44 0.43 -1.12
CA CYS A 10 -14.43 -0.51 -1.57
C CYS A 10 -13.25 -0.49 -0.60
N VAL A 11 -13.13 -1.49 0.27
CA VAL A 11 -11.83 -1.88 0.83
C VAL A 11 -11.54 -3.29 0.36
N LEU A 12 -10.51 -3.36 -0.47
CA LEU A 12 -10.13 -4.44 -1.37
C LEU A 12 -9.41 -5.57 -0.64
N THR A 13 -10.14 -6.45 0.04
CA THR A 13 -9.61 -7.78 0.39
C THR A 13 -10.60 -8.87 -0.02
N PRO A 14 -10.32 -9.67 -1.07
CA PRO A 14 -11.11 -10.87 -1.34
C PRO A 14 -10.80 -11.91 -0.25
N GLY A 15 -11.75 -12.17 0.65
CA GLY A 15 -11.65 -13.29 1.59
C GLY A 15 -12.01 -13.02 3.05
N VAL A 16 -12.39 -11.79 3.44
CA VAL A 16 -12.84 -11.52 4.82
C VAL A 16 -14.35 -11.32 4.84
N THR A 17 -15.11 -12.36 5.18
CA THR A 17 -16.53 -12.26 5.51
C THR A 17 -16.66 -11.84 6.97
N MET A 18 -16.90 -10.56 7.25
CA MET A 18 -17.35 -10.12 8.57
C MET A 18 -18.87 -10.19 8.64
N ASP A 19 -19.37 -11.22 9.33
CA ASP A 19 -20.79 -11.35 9.67
C ASP A 19 -21.10 -10.42 10.84
N PHE A 20 -21.61 -9.22 10.55
CA PHE A 20 -22.22 -8.37 11.57
C PHE A 20 -23.68 -8.80 11.78
N SER A 21 -23.84 -9.94 12.46
CA SER A 21 -25.13 -10.39 12.95
C SER A 21 -25.67 -9.42 14.01
N LYS A 22 -26.65 -8.63 13.57
CA LYS A 22 -27.89 -8.29 14.29
C LYS A 22 -27.75 -7.43 15.56
N GLN A 23 -27.98 -6.13 15.41
CA GLN A 23 -28.46 -5.30 16.53
C GLN A 23 -29.96 -5.04 16.38
N ARG A 24 -30.74 -5.53 17.35
CA ARG A 24 -32.20 -5.38 17.46
C ARG A 24 -32.52 -3.93 17.84
N LYS A 25 -33.45 -3.36 17.09
CA LYS A 25 -33.83 -1.95 17.08
C LYS A 25 -34.77 -1.63 18.25
N GLU A 26 -34.24 -1.16 19.38
CA GLU A 26 -35.04 -0.49 20.42
C GLU A 26 -34.17 0.59 21.09
N ASN A 27 -34.35 1.85 20.68
CA ASN A 27 -33.92 3.09 21.37
C ASN A 27 -32.42 3.23 21.75
N ILE A 28 -31.56 3.45 20.73
CA ILE A 28 -30.15 3.87 20.88
C ILE A 28 -30.12 5.22 21.62
N THR A 29 -29.74 5.23 22.90
CA THR A 29 -29.56 6.48 23.65
C THR A 29 -28.45 7.32 23.00
N MET A 30 -28.55 8.65 23.02
CA MET A 30 -27.54 9.55 22.43
C MET A 30 -26.11 9.25 22.93
N ALA A 31 -25.97 8.69 24.13
CA ALA A 31 -24.71 8.16 24.68
C ALA A 31 -24.16 6.97 23.86
N THR A 32 -25.01 6.04 23.42
CA THR A 32 -24.60 4.95 22.52
C THR A 32 -24.29 5.45 21.10
N LEU A 33 -25.00 6.46 20.60
CA LEU A 33 -24.71 7.09 19.31
C LEU A 33 -23.32 7.76 19.31
N THR A 34 -22.99 8.46 20.40
CA THR A 34 -21.68 9.09 20.58
C THR A 34 -20.57 8.05 20.74
N ILE A 35 -20.78 6.97 21.49
CA ILE A 35 -19.82 5.87 21.59
C ILE A 35 -19.58 5.22 20.22
N ILE A 36 -20.63 4.94 19.44
CA ILE A 36 -20.49 4.36 18.09
C ILE A 36 -19.72 5.32 17.17
N LEU A 37 -19.99 6.62 17.23
CA LEU A 37 -19.23 7.63 16.48
C LEU A 37 -17.77 7.67 16.92
N LEU A 38 -17.49 7.69 18.23
CA LEU A 38 -16.13 7.71 18.79
C LEU A 38 -15.32 6.46 18.40
N VAL A 39 -15.96 5.30 18.51
CA VAL A 39 -15.40 4.01 18.10
C VAL A 39 -15.17 4.00 16.59
N SER A 40 -16.12 4.49 15.78
CA SER A 40 -15.96 4.60 14.33
C SER A 40 -14.87 5.59 13.93
N THR A 41 -14.70 6.71 14.64
CA THR A 41 -13.60 7.66 14.41
C THR A 41 -12.26 7.09 14.87
N ALA A 42 -12.23 6.26 15.92
CA ALA A 42 -11.03 5.53 16.31
C ALA A 42 -10.66 4.45 15.28
N PHE A 43 -11.63 3.78 14.66
CA PHE A 43 -11.41 2.87 13.53
C PHE A 43 -11.04 3.59 12.22
N ALA A 44 -11.52 4.82 11.99
CA ALA A 44 -11.08 5.68 10.89
C ALA A 44 -9.64 6.18 11.09
N LEU A 45 -9.18 6.28 12.34
CA LEU A 45 -7.79 6.46 12.74
C LEU A 45 -7.07 5.11 12.96
N GLY A 46 -7.68 4.01 12.49
CA GLY A 46 -7.10 2.67 12.45
C GLY A 46 -5.97 2.67 11.45
N ASP A 47 -4.86 3.22 11.89
CA ASP A 47 -3.64 3.37 11.13
C ASP A 47 -3.19 2.02 10.58
N CYS A 48 -2.97 1.96 9.28
CA CYS A 48 -2.15 0.92 8.63
C CYS A 48 -0.66 0.99 9.11
N THR A 49 -0.36 1.70 10.21
CA THR A 49 0.98 2.00 10.73
C THR A 49 1.43 1.08 11.86
N ILE A 50 0.68 0.02 12.20
CA ILE A 50 1.09 -0.90 13.29
C ILE A 50 2.45 -1.57 13.02
N ARG A 51 2.96 -1.51 11.78
CA ARG A 51 4.32 -1.96 11.43
C ARG A 51 5.25 -0.76 11.15
N PRO A 52 6.52 -0.80 11.63
CA PRO A 52 7.53 0.15 11.20
C PRO A 52 7.73 0.09 9.68
N LYS A 53 7.71 1.25 9.02
CA LYS A 53 7.99 1.37 7.58
C LYS A 53 9.38 0.84 7.25
N THR A 54 9.44 0.05 6.21
CA THR A 54 10.66 -0.49 5.63
C THR A 54 11.52 0.60 4.96
N PRO A 55 12.80 0.33 4.65
CA PRO A 55 13.63 1.26 3.88
C PRO A 55 13.00 1.68 2.54
N CYS A 56 12.41 0.74 1.79
CA CYS A 56 11.78 1.04 0.50
C CYS A 56 10.57 1.96 0.65
N GLU A 57 9.66 1.65 1.59
CA GLU A 57 8.47 2.46 1.83
C GLU A 57 8.83 3.88 2.27
N ARG A 58 9.84 4.04 3.13
CA ARG A 58 10.33 5.37 3.52
C ARG A 58 10.89 6.15 2.35
N ALA A 59 11.67 5.49 1.48
CA ALA A 59 12.22 6.13 0.28
C ALA A 59 11.12 6.54 -0.71
N ARG A 60 10.09 5.71 -0.87
CA ARG A 60 8.91 6.01 -1.69
C ARG A 60 8.14 7.21 -1.14
N ASP A 61 7.87 7.21 0.17
CA ASP A 61 7.09 8.27 0.81
C ASP A 61 7.86 9.61 0.82
N ALA A 62 9.19 9.58 0.85
CA ALA A 62 10.01 10.77 0.68
C ALA A 62 9.80 11.44 -0.70
N MET A 63 9.31 10.71 -1.69
CA MET A 63 9.05 11.22 -3.05
C MET A 63 7.64 11.81 -3.23
N ILE A 64 6.81 11.89 -2.20
CA ILE A 64 5.42 12.42 -2.29
C ILE A 64 5.38 13.85 -2.85
N ASN A 65 6.36 14.68 -2.48
CA ASN A 65 6.47 16.07 -2.94
C ASN A 65 7.46 16.25 -4.11
N SER A 66 7.93 15.15 -4.69
CA SER A 66 8.86 15.19 -5.81
C SER A 66 8.13 15.43 -7.14
N PRO A 67 8.81 15.99 -8.15
CA PRO A 67 8.26 16.11 -9.50
C PRO A 67 7.82 14.75 -10.06
N PRO A 68 6.82 14.69 -10.95
CA PRO A 68 6.40 13.44 -11.61
C PRO A 68 7.52 12.74 -12.41
N THR A 69 8.57 13.48 -12.75
CA THR A 69 9.75 12.98 -13.45
C THR A 69 10.76 12.32 -12.51
N ALA A 70 10.60 12.42 -11.20
CA ALA A 70 11.51 11.81 -10.23
C ALA A 70 11.39 10.28 -10.26
N TYR A 71 12.49 9.62 -9.92
CA TYR A 71 12.49 8.18 -9.70
C TYR A 71 11.78 7.86 -8.38
N ILE A 72 10.74 7.03 -8.45
CA ILE A 72 10.02 6.52 -7.28
C ILE A 72 10.33 5.02 -7.15
N PRO A 73 10.91 4.57 -6.02
CA PRO A 73 11.22 3.16 -5.84
C PRO A 73 9.95 2.33 -5.72
N THR A 74 9.99 1.14 -6.32
CA THR A 74 8.92 0.15 -6.28
C THR A 74 9.21 -0.86 -5.16
N CYS A 75 8.21 -1.07 -4.31
CA CYS A 75 8.29 -1.98 -3.18
C CYS A 75 7.33 -3.16 -3.38
N ASP A 76 7.71 -4.33 -2.88
CA ASP A 76 6.85 -5.52 -2.85
C ASP A 76 5.80 -5.46 -1.72
N CYS A 77 4.98 -6.50 -1.60
CA CYS A 77 3.95 -6.59 -0.56
C CYS A 77 4.51 -6.69 0.87
N LYS A 78 5.79 -7.00 1.04
CA LYS A 78 6.51 -7.02 2.33
C LYS A 78 7.19 -5.69 2.64
N GLY A 79 7.16 -4.72 1.71
CA GLY A 79 7.87 -3.45 1.77
C GLY A 79 9.36 -3.56 1.38
N GLN A 80 9.80 -4.66 0.79
CA GLN A 80 11.17 -4.78 0.28
C GLN A 80 11.28 -4.19 -1.13
N TYR A 81 12.50 -3.82 -1.55
CA TYR A 81 12.71 -3.37 -2.92
C TYR A 81 12.43 -4.50 -3.90
N THR A 82 11.66 -4.22 -4.95
CA THR A 82 11.55 -5.16 -6.07
C THR A 82 12.93 -5.32 -6.73
N PRO A 83 13.34 -6.54 -7.13
CA PRO A 83 14.66 -6.78 -7.70
C PRO A 83 14.95 -5.96 -8.95
N GLU A 84 13.92 -5.69 -9.75
CA GLU A 84 13.97 -4.68 -10.80
C GLU A 84 13.35 -3.37 -10.31
N GLN A 85 14.02 -2.27 -10.66
CA GLN A 85 13.52 -0.91 -10.50
C GLN A 85 13.51 -0.22 -11.85
N CYS A 86 12.44 0.49 -12.14
CA CYS A 86 12.30 1.24 -13.39
C CYS A 86 12.05 2.71 -13.12
N TRP A 87 12.66 3.56 -13.92
CA TRP A 87 12.41 4.99 -13.89
C TRP A 87 11.42 5.36 -14.99
N GLY A 88 10.15 5.52 -14.62
CA GLY A 88 9.06 5.76 -15.58
C GLY A 88 9.28 6.96 -16.52
N SER A 89 9.96 8.01 -16.06
CA SER A 89 10.22 9.21 -16.87
C SER A 89 11.28 9.01 -17.96
N THR A 90 12.25 8.12 -17.76
CA THR A 90 13.32 7.84 -18.74
C THR A 90 13.09 6.52 -19.47
N GLY A 91 12.27 5.64 -18.89
CA GLY A 91 12.03 4.29 -19.38
C GLY A 91 13.21 3.34 -19.16
N SER A 92 14.24 3.76 -18.41
CA SER A 92 15.37 2.89 -18.04
C SER A 92 15.00 2.01 -16.84
N CYS A 93 15.40 0.74 -16.88
CA CYS A 93 15.25 -0.21 -15.79
C CYS A 93 16.61 -0.73 -15.33
N TRP A 94 16.73 -1.16 -14.08
CA TRP A 94 17.96 -1.75 -13.55
C TRP A 94 17.67 -2.71 -12.39
N CYS A 95 18.62 -3.61 -12.15
CA CYS A 95 18.56 -4.46 -10.96
C CYS A 95 19.05 -3.72 -9.71
N VAL A 96 18.42 -3.99 -8.58
CA VAL A 96 18.83 -3.49 -7.26
C VAL A 96 19.07 -4.61 -6.26
N THR A 97 19.88 -4.33 -5.25
CA THR A 97 20.00 -5.18 -4.06
C THR A 97 18.81 -4.97 -3.12
N CYS A 98 18.72 -5.81 -2.08
CA CYS A 98 17.72 -5.73 -1.02
C CYS A 98 17.66 -4.40 -0.28
N ASN A 99 18.76 -3.67 -0.30
CA ASN A 99 18.88 -2.37 0.33
C ASN A 99 18.53 -1.22 -0.64
N GLY A 100 18.09 -1.54 -1.86
CA GLY A 100 17.76 -0.57 -2.91
C GLY A 100 18.96 -0.04 -3.68
N GLN A 101 20.13 -0.69 -3.59
CA GLN A 101 21.32 -0.22 -4.30
C GLN A 101 21.35 -0.74 -5.74
N LYS A 102 21.47 0.16 -6.71
CA LYS A 102 21.62 -0.17 -8.12
C LYS A 102 22.89 -0.99 -8.39
N ILE A 103 22.75 -2.08 -9.12
CA ILE A 103 23.87 -2.92 -9.57
C ILE A 103 24.46 -2.30 -10.84
N LYS A 104 25.79 -2.21 -10.88
CA LYS A 104 26.48 -1.63 -12.03
C LYS A 104 26.36 -2.57 -13.24
N GLY A 105 26.07 -2.02 -14.40
CA GLY A 105 25.98 -2.77 -15.66
C GLY A 105 24.63 -3.49 -15.90
N THR A 106 23.67 -3.37 -14.98
CA THR A 106 22.32 -3.94 -15.17
C THR A 106 21.30 -2.93 -15.68
N GLU A 107 21.72 -1.71 -15.98
CA GLU A 107 20.82 -0.68 -16.51
C GLU A 107 20.52 -0.95 -17.98
N THR A 108 19.25 -1.10 -18.29
CA THR A 108 18.74 -1.30 -19.64
C THR A 108 18.04 -0.03 -20.13
N PRO A 109 18.28 0.39 -21.39
CA PRO A 109 17.53 1.48 -21.98
C PRO A 109 16.07 1.08 -22.27
N PRO A 110 15.17 2.05 -22.49
CA PRO A 110 13.79 1.79 -22.87
C PRO A 110 13.71 0.94 -24.15
N GLY A 111 12.86 -0.09 -24.12
CA GLY A 111 12.63 -0.98 -25.27
C GLY A 111 13.58 -2.18 -25.35
N THR A 112 14.47 -2.37 -24.37
CA THR A 112 15.34 -3.57 -24.30
C THR A 112 14.62 -4.71 -23.57
N ALA A 113 15.03 -5.96 -23.85
CA ALA A 113 14.52 -7.11 -23.12
C ALA A 113 14.81 -6.98 -21.60
N HIS A 114 13.81 -7.31 -20.79
CA HIS A 114 13.87 -7.30 -19.33
C HIS A 114 15.00 -8.22 -18.84
N THR A 115 15.91 -7.67 -18.02
CA THR A 115 17.01 -8.45 -17.45
C THR A 115 16.48 -9.26 -16.27
N ASN A 116 16.79 -10.55 -16.21
CA ASN A 116 16.35 -11.40 -15.10
C ASN A 116 17.09 -11.02 -13.81
N CYS A 117 16.46 -10.19 -12.98
CA CYS A 117 16.98 -9.76 -11.67
C CYS A 117 16.63 -10.76 -10.54
N ALA A 118 16.04 -11.93 -10.84
CA ALA A 118 15.51 -12.87 -9.84
C ALA A 118 16.58 -13.57 -8.99
N THR A 119 17.88 -13.41 -9.31
CA THR A 119 18.97 -14.01 -8.52
C THR A 119 19.30 -13.22 -7.24
N LEU A 120 18.61 -12.11 -6.97
CA LEU A 120 18.91 -11.19 -5.87
C LEU A 120 17.84 -11.22 -4.77
N ILE A 121 17.19 -12.36 -4.57
CA ILE A 121 16.09 -12.49 -3.60
C ILE A 121 16.64 -12.26 -2.19
N CYS A 122 16.08 -11.23 -1.59
CA CYS A 122 16.24 -10.86 -0.20
C CYS A 122 15.60 -11.93 0.66
N SER A 123 16.46 -12.69 1.36
CA SER A 123 16.09 -13.83 2.21
C SER A 123 15.15 -13.44 3.35
#